data_AF-A0A835LSY8-F1
#
_entry.id   AF-A0A835LSY8-F1
#
_cell.length_a   1.000
_cell.length_b   1.000
_cell.length_c   1.000
_cell.angle_alpha   90.00
_cell.angle_beta   90.00
_cell.angle_gamma   90.00
#
_symmetry.space_group_name_H-M   'P 1'
#
loop_
_entity.id
_entity.type
_entity.pdbx_description
1 polymer ?
#
loop_
_entity_poly.entity_id
_entity_poly.type
_entity_poly.pdbx_seq_one_letter_code
_entity_poly.pdbx_strand_id
1 'polypeptide(L)'
;MGNKVEDGIVRVLMKSNEDNKVQDGIMKSNEDNAIRAKRSREEELNDLFDMGKRKMRVEKTAAETALYVEKIIAELEVAAEDDAEFNRECKPAINKLKKLPLLTQALSEKLHQQEFLEHGLFNLLRKWLEPLPDGSLPNIAIRTKVLEILSDYPLGLEHLHRREELGKSGLGKAINFLSMSNEESTRNRKLAQHLVNNWSRYIFNNRTRYDLEVRSNNVDRVFYKRPSTKRATGLGFSQGRNQDFIRGLL
;
A
#
# COMPACT_ATOMS: atom_id res chain seq x y z
N MET A 1 77.03 -38.78 48.64
CA MET A 1 75.65 -38.45 49.08
C MET A 1 75.51 -36.93 49.08
N GLY A 2 74.54 -36.38 48.35
CA GLY A 2 74.43 -34.95 47.96
C GLY A 2 74.78 -34.83 46.48
N ASN A 3 73.83 -34.71 45.54
CA ASN A 3 73.04 -33.51 45.29
C ASN A 3 71.53 -33.78 45.08
N LYS A 4 70.85 -34.40 46.07
CA LYS A 4 69.37 -34.44 46.05
C LYS A 4 68.71 -33.13 46.50
N VAL A 5 69.46 -32.26 47.18
CA VAL A 5 68.94 -30.99 47.74
C VAL A 5 68.93 -29.88 46.69
N GLU A 6 70.00 -29.77 45.89
CA GLU A 6 70.08 -28.80 44.78
C GLU A 6 69.05 -29.11 43.68
N ASP A 7 68.87 -30.39 43.32
CA ASP A 7 67.83 -30.82 42.37
C ASP A 7 66.41 -30.53 42.85
N GLY A 8 66.17 -30.58 44.16
CA GLY A 8 64.86 -30.27 44.75
C GLY A 8 64.53 -28.78 44.68
N ILE A 9 65.50 -27.91 44.96
CA ILE A 9 65.33 -26.44 44.92
C ILE A 9 65.14 -25.97 43.47
N VAL A 10 65.93 -26.49 42.52
CA VAL A 10 65.79 -26.14 41.10
C VAL A 10 64.42 -26.60 40.56
N ARG A 11 63.94 -27.79 40.96
CA ARG A 11 62.63 -28.29 40.53
C ARG A 11 61.46 -27.48 41.12
N VAL A 12 61.57 -27.02 42.38
CA VAL A 12 60.57 -26.12 43.00
C VAL A 12 60.58 -24.75 42.33
N LEU A 13 61.76 -24.16 42.09
CA LEU A 13 61.88 -22.87 41.42
C LEU A 13 61.36 -22.91 39.97
N MET A 14 61.63 -23.99 39.22
CA MET A 14 61.10 -24.14 37.87
C MET A 14 59.59 -24.31 37.84
N LYS A 15 59.01 -25.09 38.78
CA LYS A 15 57.56 -25.27 38.87
C LYS A 15 56.84 -23.97 39.24
N SER A 16 57.37 -23.19 40.19
CA SER A 16 56.83 -21.87 40.52
C SER A 16 56.93 -20.88 39.36
N ASN A 17 57.96 -20.99 38.52
CA ASN A 17 58.11 -20.13 37.34
C ASN A 17 57.15 -20.53 36.20
N GLU A 18 56.86 -21.82 36.05
CA GLU A 18 55.80 -22.31 35.16
C GLU A 18 54.42 -21.89 35.65
N ASP A 19 54.12 -22.04 36.94
CA ASP A 19 52.83 -21.66 37.53
C ASP A 19 52.55 -20.15 37.40
N ASN A 20 53.58 -19.30 37.61
CA ASN A 20 53.49 -17.86 37.36
C ASN A 20 53.24 -17.54 35.87
N LYS A 21 53.91 -18.26 34.96
CA LYS A 21 53.72 -18.09 33.51
C LYS A 21 52.32 -18.52 33.06
N VAL A 22 51.74 -19.54 33.70
CA VAL A 22 50.34 -19.94 33.46
C VAL A 22 49.37 -18.88 34.00
N GLN A 23 49.61 -18.34 35.20
CA GLN A 23 48.77 -17.28 35.77
C GLN A 23 48.80 -15.98 34.94
N ASP A 24 49.97 -15.56 34.45
CA ASP A 24 50.11 -14.40 33.56
C ASP A 24 49.40 -14.62 32.22
N GLY A 25 49.45 -15.84 31.68
CA GLY A 25 48.73 -16.20 30.45
C GLY A 25 47.20 -16.12 30.61
N ILE A 26 46.67 -16.56 31.76
CA ILE A 26 45.23 -16.50 32.06
C ILE A 26 44.76 -15.05 32.22
N MET A 27 45.50 -14.23 32.98
CA MET A 27 45.19 -12.79 33.15
C MET A 27 45.14 -12.07 31.81
N LYS A 28 46.14 -12.29 30.95
CA LYS A 28 46.23 -11.67 29.62
C LYS A 28 45.08 -12.11 28.71
N SER A 29 44.71 -13.39 28.73
CA SER A 29 43.56 -13.89 27.95
C SER A 29 42.21 -13.32 28.40
N ASN A 30 42.06 -13.01 29.69
CA ASN A 30 40.86 -12.39 30.23
C ASN A 30 40.78 -10.90 29.86
N GLU A 31 41.91 -10.17 29.87
CA GLU A 31 41.98 -8.80 29.37
C GLU A 31 41.70 -8.71 27.87
N ASP A 32 42.28 -9.60 27.07
CA ASP A 32 42.04 -9.66 25.62
C ASP A 32 40.56 -9.96 25.30
N ASN A 33 39.93 -10.86 26.05
CA ASN A 33 38.49 -11.14 25.93
C ASN A 33 37.63 -9.94 26.37
N ALA A 34 38.02 -9.22 27.42
CA ALA A 34 37.31 -8.02 27.87
C ALA A 34 37.41 -6.88 26.85
N ILE A 35 38.58 -6.66 26.25
CA ILE A 35 38.80 -5.67 25.18
C ILE A 35 37.99 -6.03 23.94
N ARG A 36 37.98 -7.31 23.53
CA ARG A 36 37.19 -7.80 22.40
C ARG A 36 35.69 -7.62 22.64
N ALA A 37 35.20 -7.94 23.84
CA ALA A 37 33.80 -7.75 24.21
C ALA A 37 33.42 -6.25 24.24
N LYS A 38 34.31 -5.39 24.74
CA LYS A 38 34.08 -3.93 24.74
C LYS A 38 34.02 -3.38 23.32
N ARG A 39 34.95 -3.77 22.46
CA ARG A 39 34.97 -3.38 21.04
C ARG A 39 33.73 -3.86 20.29
N SER A 40 33.31 -5.11 20.52
CA SER A 40 32.07 -5.66 19.93
C SER A 40 30.84 -4.84 20.34
N ARG A 41 30.76 -4.42 21.61
CA ARG A 41 29.64 -3.61 22.12
C ARG A 41 29.65 -2.18 21.55
N GLU A 42 30.84 -1.60 21.34
CA GLU A 42 30.99 -0.30 20.68
C GLU A 42 30.62 -0.36 19.20
N GLU A 43 30.97 -1.45 18.50
CA GLU A 43 30.56 -1.72 17.12
C GLU A 43 29.03 -1.87 17.02
N GLU A 44 28.40 -2.64 17.91
CA GLU A 44 26.93 -2.78 17.99
C GLU A 44 26.22 -1.43 18.25
N LEU A 45 26.76 -0.60 19.15
CA LEU A 45 26.20 0.73 19.44
C LEU A 45 26.32 1.68 18.25
N ASN A 46 27.44 1.65 17.53
CA ASN A 46 27.64 2.44 16.31
C ASN A 46 26.68 2.01 15.19
N ASP A 47 26.49 0.70 15.00
CA ASP A 47 25.55 0.17 14.02
C ASP A 47 24.11 0.60 14.32
N LEU A 48 23.70 0.57 15.59
CA LEU A 48 22.39 1.07 16.03
C LEU A 48 22.22 2.57 15.74
N PHE A 49 23.26 3.38 15.97
CA PHE A 49 23.22 4.81 15.71
C PHE A 49 23.11 5.12 14.21
N ASP A 50 23.85 4.40 13.37
CA ASP A 50 23.79 4.56 11.92
C ASP A 50 22.51 3.98 11.31
N MET A 51 21.91 2.95 11.91
CA MET A 51 20.54 2.54 11.60
C MET A 51 19.53 3.65 11.93
N GLY A 52 19.67 4.33 13.07
CA GLY A 52 18.84 5.46 13.46
C GLY A 52 18.93 6.63 12.46
N LYS A 53 20.14 7.03 12.06
CA LYS A 53 20.34 8.06 11.04
C LYS A 53 19.75 7.70 9.69
N ARG A 54 19.91 6.44 9.26
CA ARG A 54 19.33 5.94 8.00
C ARG A 54 17.81 6.00 8.06
N LYS A 55 17.20 5.54 9.15
CA LYS A 55 15.76 5.59 9.37
C LYS A 55 15.23 7.04 9.32
N MET A 56 15.88 7.97 10.02
CA MET A 56 15.50 9.38 9.98
C MET A 56 15.60 10.00 8.59
N ARG A 57 16.63 9.66 7.81
CA ARG A 57 16.76 10.14 6.42
C ARG A 57 15.62 9.62 5.55
N VAL A 58 15.27 8.34 5.68
CA VAL A 58 14.16 7.72 4.93
C VAL A 58 12.82 8.36 5.31
N GLU A 59 12.54 8.54 6.60
CA GLU A 59 11.32 9.22 7.07
C GLU A 59 11.23 10.66 6.55
N LYS A 60 12.35 11.39 6.54
CA LYS A 60 12.39 12.75 5.98
C LYS A 60 12.06 12.75 4.48
N THR A 61 12.63 11.83 3.71
CA THR A 61 12.34 11.72 2.27
C THR A 61 10.89 11.32 2.00
N ALA A 62 10.31 10.44 2.83
CA ALA A 62 8.89 10.07 2.74
C ALA A 62 7.99 11.28 3.02
N ALA A 63 8.26 12.05 4.07
CA ALA A 63 7.50 13.26 4.40
C ALA A 63 7.60 14.34 3.31
N GLU A 64 8.78 14.52 2.70
CA GLU A 64 8.95 15.42 1.56
C GLU A 64 8.12 14.97 0.35
N THR A 65 8.02 13.65 0.13
CA THR A 65 7.21 13.06 -0.94
C THR A 65 5.71 13.29 -0.70
N ALA A 66 5.24 13.06 0.53
CA ALA A 66 3.85 13.31 0.94
C ALA A 66 3.44 14.77 0.69
N LEU A 67 4.26 15.72 1.14
CA LEU A 67 4.01 17.15 0.94
C LEU A 67 3.98 17.54 -0.54
N TYR A 68 4.84 16.94 -1.36
CA TYR A 68 4.83 17.16 -2.80
C TYR A 68 3.50 16.67 -3.41
N VAL A 69 3.09 15.45 -3.08
CA VAL A 69 1.85 14.85 -3.61
C VAL A 69 0.61 15.61 -3.16
N GLU A 70 0.54 16.01 -1.89
CA GLU A 70 -0.56 16.82 -1.36
C GLU A 70 -0.70 18.15 -2.12
N LYS A 71 0.44 18.81 -2.40
CA LYS A 71 0.45 20.04 -3.19
C LYS A 71 -0.09 19.81 -4.61
N ILE A 72 0.33 18.72 -5.27
CA ILE A 72 -0.16 18.38 -6.60
C ILE A 72 -1.66 18.10 -6.58
N ILE A 73 -2.16 17.33 -5.60
CA ILE A 73 -3.59 17.05 -5.46
C ILE A 73 -4.37 18.36 -5.28
N ALA A 74 -3.94 19.24 -4.36
CA ALA A 74 -4.58 20.52 -4.14
C ALA A 74 -4.62 21.38 -5.42
N GLU A 75 -3.52 21.46 -6.16
CA GLU A 75 -3.47 22.21 -7.43
C GLU A 75 -4.43 21.65 -8.49
N LEU A 76 -4.57 20.32 -8.55
CA LEU A 76 -5.48 19.65 -9.49
C LEU A 76 -6.95 19.73 -9.04
N GLU A 77 -7.23 19.79 -7.74
CA GLU A 77 -8.58 20.03 -7.22
C GLU A 77 -9.03 21.47 -7.51
N VAL A 78 -8.17 22.45 -7.28
CA VAL A 78 -8.45 23.86 -7.62
C VAL A 78 -8.79 23.99 -9.10
N ALA A 79 -8.05 23.32 -10.00
CA ALA A 79 -8.36 23.36 -11.42
C ALA A 79 -9.74 22.78 -11.76
N ALA A 80 -10.22 21.78 -11.01
CA ALA A 80 -11.56 21.23 -11.19
C ALA A 80 -12.65 22.18 -10.66
N GLU A 81 -12.39 22.84 -9.53
CA GLU A 81 -13.29 23.80 -8.91
C GLU A 81 -13.41 25.08 -9.75
N ASP A 82 -12.30 25.61 -10.26
CA ASP A 82 -12.25 26.75 -11.18
C ASP A 82 -13.04 26.47 -12.46
N ASP A 83 -12.90 25.27 -13.03
CA ASP A 83 -13.66 24.88 -14.23
C ASP A 83 -15.16 24.78 -13.95
N ALA A 84 -15.56 24.28 -12.77
CA ALA A 84 -16.96 24.28 -12.37
C ALA A 84 -17.49 25.71 -12.19
N GLU A 85 -16.71 26.61 -11.57
CA GLU A 85 -17.10 28.00 -11.38
C GLU A 85 -17.21 28.76 -12.70
N PHE A 86 -16.20 28.65 -13.57
CA PHE A 86 -16.26 29.26 -14.90
C PHE A 86 -17.44 28.74 -15.71
N ASN A 87 -17.77 27.46 -15.60
CA ASN A 87 -18.97 26.92 -16.24
C ASN A 87 -20.27 27.56 -15.70
N ARG A 88 -20.41 27.75 -14.37
CA ARG A 88 -21.57 28.47 -13.77
C ARG A 88 -21.68 29.90 -14.28
N GLU A 89 -20.54 30.55 -14.49
CA GLU A 89 -20.46 31.91 -15.02
C GLU A 89 -20.55 31.97 -16.56
N CYS A 90 -20.79 30.84 -17.25
CA CYS A 90 -20.81 30.73 -18.70
C CYS A 90 -19.49 31.18 -19.38
N LYS A 91 -18.36 31.02 -18.69
CA LYS A 91 -17.00 31.28 -19.19
C LYS A 91 -16.32 29.99 -19.64
N PRO A 92 -15.33 30.07 -20.55
CA PRO A 92 -14.56 28.89 -20.96
C PRO A 92 -13.79 28.25 -19.81
N ALA A 93 -14.18 27.03 -19.43
CA ALA A 93 -13.53 26.18 -18.43
C ALA A 93 -12.40 25.35 -19.08
N ILE A 94 -11.15 25.81 -18.93
CA ILE A 94 -9.98 25.21 -19.59
C ILE A 94 -8.85 24.84 -18.61
N ASN A 95 -9.06 24.99 -17.30
CA ASN A 95 -8.03 24.81 -16.28
C ASN A 95 -7.68 23.33 -16.13
N LYS A 96 -8.65 22.41 -16.11
CA LYS A 96 -8.37 20.95 -16.12
C LYS A 96 -7.59 20.55 -17.36
N LEU A 97 -7.92 21.11 -18.53
CA LEU A 97 -7.19 20.86 -19.78
C LEU A 97 -5.72 21.31 -19.68
N LYS A 98 -5.47 22.50 -19.12
CA LYS A 98 -4.11 23.02 -18.90
C LYS A 98 -3.31 22.18 -17.91
N LYS A 99 -3.97 21.61 -16.89
CA LYS A 99 -3.32 20.78 -15.87
C LYS A 99 -3.27 19.29 -16.21
N LEU A 100 -3.87 18.86 -17.31
CA LEU A 100 -3.86 17.46 -17.73
C LEU A 100 -2.44 16.88 -17.92
N PRO A 101 -1.44 17.61 -18.44
CA PRO A 101 -0.05 17.13 -18.47
C PRO A 101 0.52 16.89 -17.08
N LEU A 102 0.24 17.78 -16.12
CA LEU A 102 0.68 17.64 -14.73
C LEU A 102 0.09 16.39 -14.08
N LEU A 103 -1.23 16.17 -14.21
CA LEU A 103 -1.90 14.97 -13.74
C LEU A 103 -1.24 13.70 -14.31
N THR A 104 -1.03 13.69 -15.63
CA THR A 104 -0.47 12.51 -16.33
C THR A 104 0.95 12.23 -15.88
N GLN A 105 1.80 13.25 -15.79
CA GLN A 105 3.18 13.11 -15.35
C GLN A 105 3.25 12.61 -13.91
N ALA A 106 2.53 13.27 -13.00
CA ALA A 106 2.59 12.95 -11.58
C ALA A 106 2.13 11.52 -11.27
N LEU A 107 1.09 11.03 -11.96
CA LEU A 107 0.58 9.67 -11.78
C LEU A 107 1.40 8.59 -12.51
N SER A 108 2.28 8.98 -13.43
CA SER A 108 3.20 8.04 -14.10
C SER A 108 4.41 7.66 -13.23
N GLU A 109 4.72 8.46 -12.22
CA GLU A 109 5.88 8.28 -11.35
C GLU A 109 5.60 7.24 -10.25
N LYS A 110 6.15 6.03 -10.43
CA LYS A 110 5.93 4.89 -9.52
C LYS A 110 6.19 5.19 -8.05
N LEU A 111 7.18 6.03 -7.75
CA LEU A 111 7.54 6.39 -6.37
C LEU A 111 6.41 7.15 -5.65
N HIS A 112 5.59 7.88 -6.39
CA HIS A 112 4.51 8.70 -5.82
C HIS A 112 3.16 7.96 -5.79
N GLN A 113 3.07 6.79 -6.43
CA GLN A 113 1.78 6.17 -6.69
C GLN A 113 1.02 5.78 -5.43
N GLN A 114 1.73 5.25 -4.43
CA GLN A 114 1.15 4.87 -3.15
C GLN A 114 0.63 6.12 -2.41
N GLU A 115 1.43 7.18 -2.39
CA GLU A 115 1.12 8.44 -1.74
C GLU A 115 -0.13 9.10 -2.33
N PHE A 116 -0.27 9.11 -3.66
CA PHE A 116 -1.48 9.63 -4.31
C PHE A 116 -2.74 8.92 -3.84
N LEU A 117 -2.68 7.59 -3.71
CA LEU A 117 -3.82 6.81 -3.24
C LEU A 117 -4.15 7.12 -1.78
N GLU A 118 -3.14 7.30 -0.92
CA GLU A 118 -3.31 7.66 0.49
C GLU A 118 -3.88 9.07 0.66
N HIS A 119 -3.54 10.01 -0.23
CA HIS A 119 -4.01 11.39 -0.20
C HIS A 119 -5.29 11.65 -1.03
N GLY A 120 -6.03 10.61 -1.42
CA GLY A 120 -7.38 10.79 -1.98
C GLY A 120 -7.46 10.89 -3.50
N LEU A 121 -6.55 10.23 -4.23
CA LEU A 121 -6.60 10.12 -5.71
C LEU A 121 -7.99 9.78 -6.25
N PHE A 122 -8.72 8.88 -5.61
CA PHE A 122 -10.06 8.49 -6.07
C PHE A 122 -11.05 9.66 -6.07
N ASN A 123 -11.00 10.53 -5.04
CA ASN A 123 -11.85 11.71 -4.94
C ASN A 123 -11.48 12.75 -6.01
N LEU A 124 -10.18 12.97 -6.21
CA LEU A 124 -9.66 13.85 -7.26
C LEU A 124 -10.12 13.41 -8.65
N LEU A 125 -9.91 12.14 -9.01
CA LEU A 125 -10.31 11.62 -10.31
C LEU A 125 -11.83 11.62 -10.50
N ARG A 126 -12.62 11.46 -9.42
CA ARG A 126 -14.08 11.65 -9.49
C ARG A 126 -14.40 13.08 -9.89
N LYS A 127 -13.88 14.09 -9.18
CA LYS A 127 -14.09 15.52 -9.49
C LYS A 127 -13.68 15.87 -10.92
N TRP A 128 -12.66 15.20 -11.46
CA TRP A 128 -12.23 15.42 -12.84
C TRP A 128 -13.20 14.89 -13.89
N LEU A 129 -13.92 13.80 -13.57
CA LEU A 129 -14.87 13.11 -14.46
C LEU A 129 -16.33 13.52 -14.25
N GLU A 130 -16.68 14.14 -13.12
CA GLU A 130 -18.07 14.54 -12.86
C GLU A 130 -18.57 15.54 -13.92
N PRO A 131 -19.86 15.46 -14.31
CA PRO A 131 -20.46 16.47 -15.18
C PRO A 131 -20.26 17.87 -14.61
N LEU A 132 -20.06 18.84 -15.51
CA LEU A 132 -20.01 20.25 -15.15
C LEU A 132 -21.38 20.71 -14.60
N PRO A 133 -21.45 21.86 -13.92
CA PRO A 133 -22.70 22.39 -13.37
C PRO A 133 -23.86 22.55 -14.36
N ASP A 134 -23.56 22.76 -15.65
CA ASP A 134 -24.54 22.77 -16.75
C ASP A 134 -25.00 21.36 -17.21
N GLY A 135 -24.46 20.29 -16.61
CA GLY A 135 -24.73 18.90 -16.93
C GLY A 135 -23.86 18.32 -18.05
N SER A 136 -23.04 19.15 -18.72
CA SER A 136 -22.18 18.70 -19.81
C SER A 136 -21.01 17.86 -19.29
N LEU A 137 -20.57 16.90 -20.10
CA LEU A 137 -19.39 16.10 -19.77
C LEU A 137 -18.10 16.94 -19.84
N PRO A 138 -17.13 16.72 -18.92
CA PRO A 138 -15.79 17.29 -19.05
C PRO A 138 -15.17 17.01 -20.41
N ASN A 139 -14.26 17.85 -20.89
CA ASN A 139 -13.67 17.69 -22.22
C ASN A 139 -13.20 16.24 -22.51
N ILE A 140 -13.49 15.74 -23.71
CA ILE A 140 -13.18 14.35 -24.11
C ILE A 140 -11.73 13.95 -23.87
N ALA A 141 -10.76 14.87 -24.06
CA ALA A 141 -9.36 14.59 -23.80
C ALA A 141 -9.09 14.26 -22.33
N ILE A 142 -9.74 14.97 -21.40
CA ILE A 142 -9.66 14.69 -19.96
C ILE A 142 -10.23 13.30 -19.69
N ARG A 143 -11.46 13.03 -20.17
CA ARG A 143 -12.14 11.75 -19.93
C ARG A 143 -11.32 10.56 -20.44
N THR A 144 -10.81 10.65 -21.68
CA THR A 144 -9.95 9.63 -22.27
C THR A 144 -8.69 9.40 -21.43
N LYS A 145 -7.99 10.46 -21.05
CA LYS A 145 -6.73 10.33 -20.28
C LYS A 145 -6.96 9.76 -18.89
N VAL A 146 -8.00 10.20 -18.18
CA VAL A 146 -8.31 9.66 -16.85
C VAL A 146 -8.71 8.19 -16.93
N LEU A 147 -9.52 7.78 -17.92
CA LEU A 147 -9.88 6.38 -18.11
C LEU A 147 -8.67 5.49 -18.47
N GLU A 148 -7.73 6.01 -19.27
CA GLU A 148 -6.46 5.33 -19.56
C GLU A 148 -5.62 5.15 -18.29
N ILE A 149 -5.42 6.23 -17.52
CA ILE A 149 -4.69 6.18 -16.25
C ILE A 149 -5.31 5.12 -15.33
N LEU A 150 -6.63 5.16 -15.12
CA LEU A 150 -7.32 4.21 -14.26
C LEU A 150 -7.24 2.75 -14.73
N SER A 151 -7.00 2.51 -16.03
CA SER A 151 -6.83 1.16 -16.58
C SER A 151 -5.45 0.59 -16.27
N ASP A 152 -4.42 1.44 -16.26
CA ASP A 152 -3.02 1.03 -16.11
C ASP A 152 -2.50 1.17 -14.66
N TYR A 153 -3.14 2.01 -13.85
CA TYR A 153 -2.66 2.37 -12.52
C TYR A 153 -2.86 1.23 -11.50
N PRO A 154 -1.85 0.87 -10.71
CA PRO A 154 -1.95 -0.19 -9.70
C PRO A 154 -2.74 0.30 -8.46
N LEU A 155 -4.08 0.19 -8.51
CA LEU A 155 -4.98 0.68 -7.46
C LEU A 155 -5.01 -0.17 -6.18
N GLY A 156 -4.41 -1.35 -6.18
CA GLY A 156 -4.35 -2.23 -5.01
C GLY A 156 -5.72 -2.76 -4.55
N LEU A 157 -6.66 -3.00 -5.48
CA LEU A 157 -8.05 -3.40 -5.16
C LEU A 157 -8.18 -4.80 -4.56
N GLU A 158 -7.09 -5.56 -4.46
CA GLU A 158 -6.98 -6.76 -3.65
C GLU A 158 -7.17 -6.46 -2.15
N HIS A 159 -6.75 -5.28 -1.70
CA HIS A 159 -6.86 -4.87 -0.30
C HIS A 159 -8.27 -4.37 0.03
N LEU A 160 -8.81 -4.76 1.19
CA LEU A 160 -10.16 -4.34 1.62
C LEU A 160 -10.27 -2.82 1.77
N HIS A 161 -9.28 -2.19 2.41
CA HIS A 161 -9.24 -0.73 2.62
C HIS A 161 -9.38 0.05 1.30
N ARG A 162 -8.60 -0.33 0.28
CA ARG A 162 -8.67 0.30 -1.06
C ARG A 162 -10.04 0.18 -1.70
N ARG A 163 -10.72 -0.97 -1.55
CA ARG A 163 -12.08 -1.16 -2.06
C ARG A 163 -13.10 -0.28 -1.34
N GLU A 164 -12.95 -0.10 -0.03
CA GLU A 164 -13.80 0.81 0.75
C GLU A 164 -13.58 2.27 0.36
N GLU A 165 -12.34 2.70 0.18
CA GLU A 165 -12.00 4.04 -0.32
C GLU A 165 -12.61 4.30 -1.69
N LEU A 166 -12.45 3.35 -2.62
CA LEU A 166 -13.07 3.44 -3.95
C LEU A 166 -14.59 3.59 -3.85
N GLY A 167 -15.24 2.77 -3.01
CA GLY A 167 -16.69 2.83 -2.79
C GLY A 167 -17.15 4.17 -2.20
N LYS A 168 -16.47 4.65 -1.15
CA LYS A 168 -16.76 5.94 -0.50
C LYS A 168 -16.51 7.13 -1.41
N SER A 169 -15.47 7.05 -2.24
CA SER A 169 -15.12 8.13 -3.17
C SER A 169 -16.19 8.38 -4.22
N GLY A 170 -17.03 7.40 -4.56
CA GLY A 170 -18.02 7.54 -5.63
C GLY A 170 -17.43 7.57 -7.05
N LEU A 171 -16.12 7.34 -7.22
CA LEU A 171 -15.48 7.28 -8.54
C LEU A 171 -16.10 6.18 -9.43
N GLY A 172 -16.40 5.01 -8.85
CA GLY A 172 -17.06 3.94 -9.59
C GLY A 172 -18.40 4.36 -10.21
N LYS A 173 -19.12 5.27 -9.53
CA LYS A 173 -20.39 5.82 -10.03
C LYS A 173 -20.19 6.72 -11.23
N ALA A 174 -19.21 7.62 -11.15
CA ALA A 174 -18.86 8.52 -12.25
C ALA A 174 -18.44 7.73 -13.51
N ILE A 175 -17.66 6.66 -13.34
CA ILE A 175 -17.25 5.82 -14.48
C ILE A 175 -18.43 5.01 -15.04
N ASN A 176 -19.32 4.49 -14.18
CA ASN A 176 -20.53 3.82 -14.64
C ASN A 176 -21.46 4.76 -15.41
N PHE A 177 -21.55 6.02 -15.00
CA PHE A 177 -22.26 7.05 -15.77
C PHE A 177 -21.65 7.23 -17.17
N LEU A 178 -20.32 7.34 -17.28
CA LEU A 178 -19.63 7.45 -18.57
C LEU A 178 -19.80 6.20 -19.46
N SER A 179 -19.87 5.00 -18.88
CA SER A 179 -20.07 3.77 -19.67
C SER A 179 -21.46 3.71 -20.31
N MET A 180 -22.45 4.39 -19.72
CA MET A 180 -23.84 4.44 -20.19
C MET A 180 -24.17 5.69 -21.02
N SER A 181 -23.35 6.73 -20.98
CA SER A 181 -23.61 7.99 -21.68
C SER A 181 -23.55 7.84 -23.20
N ASN A 182 -24.56 8.39 -23.88
CA ASN A 182 -24.61 8.52 -25.34
C ASN A 182 -23.67 9.62 -25.87
N GLU A 183 -23.39 10.65 -25.07
CA GLU A 183 -22.46 11.75 -25.38
C GLU A 183 -20.98 11.34 -25.30
N GLU A 184 -20.71 10.15 -24.76
CA GLU A 184 -19.36 9.61 -24.69
C GLU A 184 -18.91 8.97 -26.01
N SER A 185 -17.60 8.91 -26.25
CA SER A 185 -17.05 8.19 -27.39
C SER A 185 -17.13 6.68 -27.21
N THR A 186 -17.23 5.94 -28.32
CA THR A 186 -17.28 4.46 -28.28
C THR A 186 -16.04 3.84 -27.63
N ARG A 187 -14.86 4.44 -27.82
CA ARG A 187 -13.62 3.99 -27.19
C ARG A 187 -13.68 4.17 -25.67
N ASN A 188 -14.06 5.35 -25.19
CA ASN A 188 -14.14 5.64 -23.76
C ASN A 188 -15.22 4.81 -23.07
N ARG A 189 -16.41 4.63 -23.69
CA ARG A 189 -17.45 3.73 -23.15
C ARG A 189 -16.93 2.32 -22.92
N LYS A 190 -16.17 1.76 -23.88
CA LYS A 190 -15.59 0.41 -23.75
C LYS A 190 -14.60 0.33 -22.58
N LEU A 191 -13.74 1.35 -22.43
CA LEU A 191 -12.80 1.44 -21.30
C LEU A 191 -13.55 1.55 -19.96
N ALA A 192 -14.51 2.47 -19.88
CA ALA A 192 -15.33 2.67 -18.68
C ALA A 192 -16.08 1.37 -18.29
N GLN A 193 -16.70 0.68 -19.26
CA GLN A 193 -17.38 -0.58 -19.00
C GLN A 193 -16.42 -1.67 -18.52
N HIS A 194 -15.20 -1.71 -19.04
CA HIS A 194 -14.17 -2.64 -18.59
C HIS A 194 -13.77 -2.36 -17.13
N LEU A 195 -13.52 -1.10 -16.77
CA LEU A 195 -13.21 -0.68 -15.40
C LEU A 195 -14.33 -1.05 -14.43
N VAL A 196 -15.59 -0.71 -14.77
CA VAL A 196 -16.77 -1.06 -13.96
C VAL A 196 -16.88 -2.56 -13.74
N ASN A 197 -16.73 -3.36 -14.79
CA ASN A 197 -16.79 -4.82 -14.69
C ASN A 197 -15.66 -5.38 -13.82
N ASN A 198 -14.44 -4.88 -13.98
CA ASN A 198 -13.29 -5.32 -13.18
C ASN A 198 -13.47 -4.97 -11.71
N TRP A 199 -13.75 -3.70 -11.40
CA TRP A 199 -13.86 -3.22 -10.03
C TRP A 199 -15.04 -3.86 -9.30
N SER A 200 -16.16 -4.09 -10.00
CA SER A 200 -17.29 -4.83 -9.45
C SER A 200 -16.90 -6.24 -9.00
N ARG A 201 -16.03 -6.94 -9.75
CA ARG A 201 -15.53 -8.26 -9.32
C ARG A 201 -14.71 -8.15 -8.04
N TYR A 202 -13.85 -7.14 -7.88
CA TYR A 202 -13.09 -6.95 -6.64
C TYR A 202 -13.99 -6.64 -5.44
N ILE A 203 -15.05 -5.86 -5.63
CA ILE A 203 -15.98 -5.47 -4.57
C ILE A 203 -16.89 -6.63 -4.16
N PHE A 204 -17.50 -7.33 -5.12
CA PHE A 204 -18.53 -8.34 -4.84
C PHE A 204 -18.01 -9.78 -4.79
N ASN A 205 -17.02 -10.13 -5.62
CA ASN A 205 -16.59 -11.52 -5.79
C ASN A 205 -15.56 -11.98 -4.73
N ASN A 206 -14.94 -11.05 -3.99
CA ASN A 206 -14.03 -11.39 -2.88
C ASN A 206 -14.72 -11.47 -1.50
N ARG A 207 -16.01 -11.12 -1.40
CA ARG A 207 -16.77 -11.36 -0.15
C ARG A 207 -17.00 -12.85 0.09
N THR A 208 -17.06 -13.67 -0.95
CA THR A 208 -17.27 -15.10 -0.81
C THR A 208 -16.05 -15.81 -0.23
N ARG A 209 -14.81 -15.48 -0.62
CA ARG A 209 -13.65 -16.27 -0.17
C ARG A 209 -13.30 -16.08 1.31
N TYR A 210 -13.30 -14.83 1.80
CA TYR A 210 -12.97 -14.54 3.20
C TYR A 210 -14.13 -14.87 4.16
N ASP A 211 -15.39 -14.63 3.75
CA ASP A 211 -16.56 -15.01 4.55
C ASP A 211 -16.74 -16.55 4.57
N LEU A 212 -16.34 -17.28 3.51
CA LEU A 212 -16.30 -18.74 3.53
C LEU A 212 -15.20 -19.30 4.46
N GLU A 213 -14.01 -18.69 4.52
CA GLU A 213 -12.95 -19.11 5.45
C GLU A 213 -13.28 -18.75 6.91
N VAL A 214 -13.82 -17.56 7.17
CA VAL A 214 -14.26 -17.14 8.51
C VAL A 214 -15.45 -17.97 8.99
N ARG A 215 -16.34 -18.40 8.09
CA ARG A 215 -17.39 -19.37 8.41
C ARG A 215 -16.83 -20.78 8.60
N SER A 216 -15.90 -21.23 7.77
CA SER A 216 -15.27 -22.56 7.93
C SER A 216 -14.55 -22.69 9.28
N ASN A 217 -13.87 -21.63 9.73
CA ASN A 217 -13.18 -21.62 11.03
C ASN A 217 -14.13 -21.49 12.24
N ASN A 218 -15.39 -21.10 12.04
CA ASN A 218 -16.41 -21.05 13.09
C ASN A 218 -17.31 -22.29 13.13
N VAL A 219 -17.31 -23.14 12.10
CA VAL A 219 -18.21 -24.31 12.00
C VAL A 219 -17.66 -25.54 12.75
N ASP A 220 -16.38 -25.55 13.12
CA ASP A 220 -15.77 -26.65 13.88
C ASP A 220 -16.15 -26.70 15.38
N ARG A 221 -17.00 -25.78 15.87
CA ARG A 221 -17.37 -25.75 17.31
C ARG A 221 -18.77 -26.20 17.68
N VAL A 222 -19.63 -26.66 16.77
CA VAL A 222 -20.97 -27.15 17.18
C VAL A 222 -21.47 -28.34 16.36
N PHE A 223 -21.09 -29.55 16.78
CA PHE A 223 -21.95 -30.75 16.67
C PHE A 223 -22.74 -30.83 18.01
N TYR A 224 -24.07 -31.04 18.11
CA TYR A 224 -24.94 -32.06 17.53
C TYR A 224 -26.43 -31.65 17.60
N LYS A 225 -27.23 -31.95 16.56
CA LYS A 225 -28.44 -32.82 16.57
C LYS A 225 -29.36 -32.51 15.36
N ARG A 226 -29.64 -33.54 14.56
CA ARG A 226 -30.68 -33.65 13.50
C ARG A 226 -31.95 -34.32 14.12
N PRO A 227 -33.17 -34.33 13.50
CA PRO A 227 -33.39 -34.68 12.07
C PRO A 227 -34.63 -34.11 11.30
N SER A 228 -34.54 -34.25 9.96
CA SER A 228 -35.56 -34.38 8.88
C SER A 228 -36.73 -33.38 8.77
N THR A 229 -36.97 -32.74 7.62
CA THR A 229 -37.59 -33.39 6.45
C THR A 229 -37.64 -32.50 5.20
N LYS A 230 -37.66 -33.19 4.04
CA LYS A 230 -38.21 -32.85 2.71
C LYS A 230 -37.47 -31.84 1.81
N ARG A 231 -37.09 -32.37 0.64
CA ARG A 231 -36.54 -31.70 -0.54
C ARG A 231 -37.65 -30.93 -1.27
N ALA A 232 -37.30 -29.78 -1.83
CA ALA A 232 -37.66 -29.38 -3.20
C ALA A 232 -36.91 -28.09 -3.56
N THR A 233 -35.97 -28.15 -4.51
CA THR A 233 -35.64 -27.03 -5.40
C THR A 233 -34.85 -27.56 -6.60
N GLY A 234 -35.53 -27.69 -7.74
CA GLY A 234 -34.91 -27.27 -8.98
C GLY A 234 -35.08 -25.76 -9.07
N LEU A 235 -34.04 -25.03 -9.48
CA LEU A 235 -34.15 -23.78 -10.23
C LEU A 235 -32.72 -23.34 -10.63
N GLY A 236 -32.57 -23.13 -11.94
CA GLY A 236 -31.32 -22.84 -12.60
C GLY A 236 -30.61 -21.58 -12.11
N PHE A 237 -29.29 -21.62 -12.28
CA PHE A 237 -28.41 -20.46 -12.23
C PHE A 237 -28.90 -19.37 -13.17
N SER A 238 -29.45 -18.30 -12.62
CA SER A 238 -29.74 -17.06 -13.35
C SER A 238 -28.56 -16.10 -13.18
N GLN A 239 -27.71 -16.07 -14.19
CA GLN A 239 -26.53 -15.20 -14.31
C GLN A 239 -26.88 -13.72 -14.55
N GLY A 240 -28.18 -13.36 -14.58
CA GLY A 240 -28.67 -12.02 -14.88
C GLY A 240 -28.88 -11.09 -13.68
N ARG A 241 -28.97 -11.60 -12.44
CA ARG A 241 -29.36 -10.76 -11.28
C ARG A 241 -28.23 -9.91 -10.67
N ASN A 242 -26.98 -10.17 -11.03
CA ASN A 242 -25.85 -9.41 -10.49
C ASN A 242 -25.66 -8.04 -11.16
N GLN A 243 -26.13 -7.84 -12.40
CA GLN A 243 -25.97 -6.53 -13.05
C GLN A 243 -26.87 -5.47 -12.41
N ASP A 244 -28.10 -5.82 -12.03
CA ASP A 244 -29.03 -4.88 -11.40
C ASP A 244 -28.67 -4.55 -9.94
N PHE A 245 -27.96 -5.44 -9.24
CA PHE A 245 -27.47 -5.18 -7.89
C PHE A 245 -26.23 -4.25 -7.87
N ILE A 246 -25.36 -4.38 -8.88
CA ILE A 246 -24.21 -3.47 -9.09
C ILE A 246 -24.70 -2.03 -9.36
N ARG A 247 -25.86 -1.87 -10.04
CA ARG A 247 -26.46 -0.56 -10.36
C ARG A 247 -26.90 0.26 -9.14
N GLY A 248 -27.11 -0.35 -7.97
CA GLY A 248 -27.55 0.36 -6.76
C GLY A 248 -26.44 0.75 -5.79
N LEU A 249 -25.23 0.21 -5.96
CA LEU A 249 -24.15 0.30 -4.98
C LEU A 249 -22.90 1.05 -5.47
N LEU A 250 -22.68 1.09 -6.78
CA LEU A 250 -21.87 2.11 -7.44
C LEU A 250 -22.79 3.18 -8.04
#